data_AF-A0A662I6M1-F1
#
_entry.id   AF-A0A662I6M1-F1
#
_cell.length_a   1.000
_cell.length_b   1.000
_cell.length_c   1.000
_cell.angle_alpha   90.00
_cell.angle_beta   90.00
_cell.angle_gamma   90.00
#
_symmetry.space_group_name_H-M   'P 1'
#
loop_
_entity.id
_entity.type
_entity.pdbx_description
1 polymer ?
#
loop_
_entity_poly.entity_id
_entity_poly.type
_entity_poly.pdbx_seq_one_letter_code
_entity_poly.pdbx_strand_id
1 'polypeptide(L)'
;MGKLVGEDAYILWKASGEVEPLEVISPFDVATIALDIRKIGGVSSYFKNSESIFESAVLVRLSKVLHEKIVNEHFVLTDNLQKGVATLAKRVAALAQKLKAKEISKREFAELTVRATYSIDEILSKTISKYDIVIIESFNNAACPTPASISADKVVIVAPGLAMVFDGAKYRAAIQQLAKIKFLEIVTSEILNIISPEKIFEIKPRSKDNLYKPLDDIKRILNYLVGG
;
A
#
# COMPACT_ATOMS: atom_id res chain seq x y z
N MET A 1 16.04 -6.17 -12.48
CA MET A 1 15.71 -7.03 -11.32
C MET A 1 14.60 -7.98 -11.73
N GLY A 2 14.67 -9.27 -11.35
CA GLY A 2 13.61 -10.26 -11.64
C GLY A 2 12.64 -10.38 -10.47
N LYS A 3 12.11 -9.26 -9.97
CA LYS A 3 11.21 -9.17 -8.82
C LYS A 3 10.00 -8.29 -9.20
N LEU A 4 8.83 -8.61 -8.67
CA LEU A 4 7.67 -7.71 -8.70
C LEU A 4 7.76 -6.75 -7.51
N VAL A 5 7.97 -5.47 -7.79
CA VAL A 5 8.10 -4.38 -6.81
C VAL A 5 7.57 -3.09 -7.45
N GLY A 6 6.71 -2.37 -6.73
CA GLY A 6 6.24 -1.04 -7.07
C GLY A 6 7.34 0.03 -6.95
N GLU A 7 7.21 1.11 -7.73
CA GLU A 7 8.17 2.22 -7.72
C GLU A 7 8.24 2.89 -6.34
N ASP A 8 7.10 3.14 -5.70
CA ASP A 8 7.03 3.78 -4.38
C ASP A 8 7.75 2.96 -3.31
N ALA A 9 7.53 1.64 -3.29
CA ALA A 9 8.24 0.74 -2.40
C ALA A 9 9.77 0.76 -2.61
N TYR A 10 10.21 0.89 -3.86
CA TYR A 10 11.64 1.03 -4.18
C TYR A 10 12.21 2.36 -3.70
N ILE A 11 11.48 3.46 -3.87
CA ILE A 11 11.86 4.78 -3.38
C ILE A 11 11.97 4.77 -1.85
N LEU A 12 10.98 4.20 -1.15
CA LEU A 12 11.00 4.05 0.31
C LEU A 12 12.18 3.20 0.79
N TRP A 13 12.48 2.10 0.08
CA TRP A 13 13.63 1.26 0.40
C TRP A 13 14.97 1.99 0.27
N LYS A 14 15.11 2.85 -0.74
CA LYS A 14 16.28 3.72 -0.85
C LYS A 14 16.31 4.78 0.24
N ALA A 15 15.16 5.39 0.54
CA ALA A 15 15.04 6.43 1.56
C ALA A 15 15.32 5.92 2.98
N SER A 16 15.00 4.65 3.27
CA SER A 16 15.31 4.01 4.54
C SER A 16 16.78 3.60 4.69
N GLY A 17 17.62 3.82 3.67
CA GLY A 17 19.02 3.40 3.69
C GLY A 17 19.19 1.89 3.49
N GLU A 18 18.21 1.23 2.86
CA GLU A 18 18.24 -0.21 2.58
C GLU A 18 18.36 -1.08 3.85
N VAL A 19 17.88 -0.57 5.00
CA VAL A 19 17.99 -1.23 6.31
C VAL A 19 17.26 -2.56 6.40
N GLU A 20 16.25 -2.76 5.55
CA GLU A 20 15.52 -4.01 5.39
C GLU A 20 15.44 -4.42 3.92
N PRO A 21 15.25 -5.71 3.61
CA PRO A 21 14.93 -6.17 2.26
C PRO A 21 13.62 -5.55 1.73
N LEU A 22 13.52 -5.37 0.41
CA LEU A 22 12.30 -4.85 -0.26
C LEU A 22 11.04 -5.67 0.07
N GLU A 23 11.20 -6.97 0.28
CA GLU A 23 10.14 -7.89 0.66
C GLU A 23 9.60 -7.65 2.08
N VAL A 24 10.37 -6.99 2.95
CA VAL A 24 9.94 -6.58 4.29
C VAL A 24 9.26 -5.22 4.24
N ILE A 25 9.77 -4.30 3.41
CA ILE A 25 9.19 -2.95 3.24
C ILE A 25 7.85 -3.00 2.50
N SER A 26 7.74 -3.85 1.48
CA SER A 26 6.52 -4.05 0.70
C SER A 26 6.19 -5.54 0.63
N PRO A 27 5.64 -6.12 1.70
CA PRO A 27 5.40 -7.56 1.77
C PRO A 27 4.31 -8.05 0.81
N PHE A 28 3.41 -7.16 0.38
CA PHE A 28 2.35 -7.48 -0.56
C PHE A 28 2.35 -6.48 -1.71
N ASP A 29 2.53 -6.97 -2.94
CA ASP A 29 2.64 -6.14 -4.14
C ASP A 29 1.69 -6.66 -5.22
N VAL A 30 1.02 -5.74 -5.92
CA VAL A 30 0.03 -6.05 -6.95
C VAL A 30 0.33 -5.21 -8.18
N ALA A 31 0.77 -5.84 -9.26
CA ALA A 31 0.81 -5.21 -10.56
C ALA A 31 -0.58 -5.21 -11.18
N THR A 32 -1.00 -4.03 -11.63
CA THR A 32 -2.21 -3.83 -12.40
C THR A 32 -1.90 -3.67 -13.88
N ILE A 33 -2.89 -3.87 -14.74
CA ILE A 33 -2.78 -3.66 -16.17
C ILE A 33 -3.80 -2.63 -16.65
N ALA A 34 -3.39 -1.81 -17.63
CA ALA A 34 -4.35 -1.02 -18.40
C ALA A 34 -5.29 -1.95 -19.16
N LEU A 35 -6.58 -1.86 -18.86
CA LEU A 35 -7.63 -2.63 -19.53
C LEU A 35 -7.74 -2.20 -21.00
N ASP A 36 -8.11 -3.13 -21.88
CA ASP A 36 -8.37 -2.84 -23.29
C ASP A 36 -9.86 -2.57 -23.48
N ILE A 37 -10.23 -1.32 -23.80
CA ILE A 37 -11.64 -0.92 -23.98
C ILE A 37 -12.37 -1.76 -25.03
N ARG A 38 -11.66 -2.34 -26.01
CA ARG A 38 -12.23 -3.21 -27.05
C ARG A 38 -12.63 -4.58 -26.51
N LYS A 39 -12.08 -4.98 -25.37
CA LYS A 39 -12.34 -6.25 -24.67
C LYS A 39 -13.27 -6.08 -23.47
N ILE A 40 -13.61 -4.84 -23.14
CA ILE A 40 -14.48 -4.47 -22.04
C ILE A 40 -15.81 -4.01 -22.64
N GLY A 41 -16.94 -4.30 -21.99
CA GLY A 41 -18.30 -3.99 -22.48
C GLY A 41 -18.64 -2.50 -22.54
N GLY A 42 -17.87 -1.70 -23.27
CA GLY A 42 -18.05 -0.26 -23.48
C GLY A 42 -17.31 0.63 -22.48
N VAL A 43 -17.43 1.93 -22.71
CA VAL A 43 -16.73 3.01 -21.97
C VAL A 43 -17.10 3.03 -20.48
N SER A 44 -18.38 2.87 -20.15
CA SER A 44 -18.84 2.86 -18.76
C SER A 44 -18.25 1.68 -17.97
N SER A 45 -18.28 0.47 -18.55
CA SER A 45 -17.66 -0.72 -17.98
C SER A 45 -16.15 -0.57 -17.84
N TYR A 46 -15.50 0.14 -18.78
CA TYR A 46 -14.07 0.42 -18.72
C TYR A 46 -13.71 1.26 -17.50
N PHE A 47 -14.38 2.40 -17.28
CA PHE A 47 -14.11 3.26 -16.13
C PHE A 47 -14.36 2.53 -14.81
N LYS A 48 -15.51 1.87 -14.68
CA LYS A 48 -15.84 1.08 -13.49
C LYS A 48 -14.81 0.00 -13.18
N ASN A 49 -14.36 -0.75 -14.20
CA ASN A 49 -13.39 -1.82 -14.00
C ASN A 49 -11.98 -1.28 -13.76
N SER A 50 -11.62 -0.12 -14.33
CA SER A 50 -10.30 0.49 -14.14
C SER A 50 -10.08 0.99 -12.70
N GLU A 51 -11.16 1.33 -12.00
CA GLU A 51 -11.13 1.74 -10.58
C GLU A 51 -10.99 0.54 -9.63
N SER A 52 -11.28 -0.67 -10.09
CA SER A 52 -11.22 -1.89 -9.27
C SER A 52 -9.86 -2.57 -9.38
N ILE A 53 -9.16 -2.68 -8.25
CA ILE A 53 -7.94 -3.50 -8.17
C ILE A 53 -8.23 -4.97 -8.53
N PHE A 54 -9.41 -5.50 -8.21
CA PHE A 54 -9.77 -6.89 -8.52
C PHE A 54 -9.99 -7.15 -10.01
N GLU A 55 -10.32 -6.13 -10.80
CA GLU A 55 -10.47 -6.27 -12.25
C GLU A 55 -9.19 -5.96 -13.02
N SER A 56 -8.29 -5.14 -12.44
CA SER A 56 -7.04 -4.73 -13.08
C SER A 56 -5.80 -5.50 -12.61
N ALA A 57 -5.84 -6.18 -11.45
CA ALA A 57 -4.72 -6.97 -10.94
C ALA A 57 -4.39 -8.14 -11.88
N VAL A 58 -3.10 -8.32 -12.19
CA VAL A 58 -2.61 -9.35 -13.11
C VAL A 58 -1.48 -10.18 -12.55
N LEU A 59 -0.63 -9.63 -11.69
CA LEU A 59 0.47 -10.33 -11.06
C LEU A 59 0.61 -9.84 -9.63
N VAL A 60 0.75 -10.77 -8.69
CA VAL A 60 0.75 -10.50 -7.26
C VAL A 60 1.96 -11.16 -6.63
N ARG A 61 2.57 -10.51 -5.64
CA ARG A 61 3.61 -11.08 -4.77
C ARG A 61 3.13 -11.00 -3.33
N LEU A 62 3.26 -12.11 -2.62
CA LEU A 62 3.19 -12.17 -1.17
C LEU A 62 4.55 -12.64 -0.63
N SER A 63 5.14 -11.82 0.24
CA SER A 63 6.38 -12.11 0.95
C SER A 63 6.04 -12.54 2.38
N LYS A 64 6.69 -13.60 2.85
CA LYS A 64 6.56 -14.13 4.21
C LYS A 64 7.93 -14.27 4.83
N VAL A 65 8.02 -14.12 6.15
CA VAL A 65 9.27 -14.39 6.90
C VAL A 65 9.08 -15.67 7.70
N LEU A 66 9.68 -16.76 7.22
CA LEU A 66 9.63 -18.08 7.86
C LEU A 66 11.03 -18.44 8.37
N HIS A 67 11.19 -18.60 9.69
CA HIS A 67 12.47 -18.93 10.32
C HIS A 67 13.61 -18.00 9.86
N GLU A 68 13.40 -16.68 9.94
CA GLU A 68 14.34 -15.64 9.48
C GLU A 68 14.66 -15.66 7.96
N LYS A 69 13.93 -16.45 7.17
CA LYS A 69 14.07 -16.49 5.71
C LYS A 69 12.87 -15.87 5.03
N ILE A 70 13.15 -15.04 4.03
CA ILE A 70 12.12 -14.46 3.18
C ILE A 70 11.71 -15.48 2.11
N VAL A 71 10.42 -15.77 2.06
CA VAL A 71 9.79 -16.62 1.06
C VAL A 71 8.82 -15.79 0.24
N ASN A 72 9.00 -15.82 -1.09
CA ASN A 72 8.15 -15.10 -2.03
C ASN A 72 7.22 -16.07 -2.76
N GLU A 73 5.92 -15.82 -2.66
CA GLU A 73 4.90 -16.48 -3.45
C GLU A 73 4.41 -15.51 -4.52
N HIS A 74 4.43 -15.93 -5.78
CA HIS A 74 3.93 -15.13 -6.90
C HIS A 74 2.67 -15.75 -7.47
N PHE A 75 1.72 -14.92 -7.85
CA PHE A 75 0.44 -15.36 -8.40
C PHE A 75 0.06 -14.55 -9.64
N VAL A 76 -0.61 -15.17 -10.61
CA VAL A 76 -1.05 -14.52 -11.86
C VAL A 76 -2.55 -14.70 -12.04
N LEU A 77 -3.24 -13.62 -12.43
CA LEU A 77 -4.66 -13.64 -12.76
C LEU A 77 -4.82 -13.62 -14.29
N THR A 78 -4.78 -14.79 -14.92
CA THR A 78 -4.78 -14.92 -16.39
C THR A 78 -6.04 -14.32 -17.02
N ASP A 79 -7.20 -14.48 -16.38
CA ASP A 79 -8.47 -13.89 -16.86
C ASP A 79 -8.40 -12.36 -16.97
N ASN A 80 -7.78 -11.70 -15.99
CA ASN A 80 -7.60 -10.25 -16.01
C ASN A 80 -6.52 -9.85 -17.03
N LEU A 81 -5.47 -10.66 -17.14
CA LEU A 81 -4.41 -10.45 -18.12
C LEU A 81 -4.95 -10.44 -19.56
N GLN A 82 -5.92 -11.31 -19.86
CA GLN A 82 -6.57 -11.39 -21.16
C GLN A 82 -7.38 -10.13 -21.49
N LYS A 83 -7.96 -9.44 -20.49
CA LYS A 83 -8.68 -8.18 -20.65
C LYS A 83 -7.77 -6.98 -20.89
N GLY A 84 -6.48 -7.10 -20.57
CA GLY A 84 -5.50 -6.03 -20.72
C GLY A 84 -5.06 -5.76 -22.16
N VAL A 85 -4.40 -4.62 -22.37
CA VAL A 85 -3.74 -4.28 -23.64
C VAL A 85 -2.70 -5.34 -24.00
N ALA A 86 -2.77 -5.88 -25.23
CA ALA A 86 -2.02 -7.08 -25.62
C ALA A 86 -0.49 -6.96 -25.47
N THR A 87 0.09 -5.79 -25.72
CA THR A 87 1.54 -5.56 -25.59
C THR A 87 2.01 -5.62 -24.13
N LEU A 88 1.20 -5.07 -23.21
CA LEU A 88 1.46 -5.15 -21.77
C LEU A 88 1.22 -6.57 -21.26
N ALA A 89 0.13 -7.22 -21.71
CA ALA A 89 -0.21 -8.56 -21.30
C ALA A 89 0.91 -9.57 -21.61
N LYS A 90 1.54 -9.48 -22.78
CA LYS A 90 2.70 -10.31 -23.15
C LYS A 90 3.89 -10.10 -22.21
N ARG A 91 4.18 -8.85 -21.81
CA ARG A 91 5.29 -8.54 -20.89
C ARG A 91 5.02 -9.08 -19.49
N VAL A 92 3.81 -8.92 -19.00
CA VAL A 92 3.40 -9.46 -17.69
C VAL A 92 3.42 -10.99 -17.71
N ALA A 93 2.95 -11.64 -18.78
CA ALA A 93 3.02 -13.09 -18.92
C ALA A 93 4.48 -13.62 -18.86
N ALA A 94 5.41 -12.95 -19.57
CA ALA A 94 6.83 -13.31 -19.54
C ALA A 94 7.44 -13.14 -18.14
N LEU A 95 7.05 -12.07 -17.43
CA LEU A 95 7.46 -11.86 -16.03
C LEU A 95 6.88 -12.93 -15.10
N ALA A 96 5.59 -13.26 -15.23
CA ALA A 96 4.92 -14.30 -14.47
C ALA A 96 5.61 -15.66 -14.62
N GLN A 97 5.96 -16.03 -15.86
CA GLN A 97 6.70 -17.26 -16.15
C GLN A 97 8.08 -17.27 -15.49
N LYS A 98 8.83 -16.16 -15.58
CA LYS A 98 10.16 -16.02 -14.94
C LYS A 98 10.07 -16.14 -13.42
N LEU A 99 9.01 -15.60 -12.82
CA LEU A 99 8.74 -15.65 -11.39
C LEU A 99 8.10 -16.97 -10.92
N LYS A 100 7.79 -17.89 -11.85
CA LYS A 100 7.08 -19.14 -11.59
C LYS A 100 5.75 -18.89 -10.86
N ALA A 101 5.02 -17.87 -11.28
CA ALA A 101 3.78 -17.46 -10.65
C ALA A 101 2.69 -18.55 -10.79
N LYS A 102 1.97 -18.82 -9.70
CA LYS A 102 0.82 -19.73 -9.69
C LYS A 102 -0.42 -19.01 -10.21
N GLU A 103 -1.13 -19.63 -11.13
CA GLU A 103 -2.41 -19.11 -11.58
C GLU A 103 -3.45 -19.15 -10.46
N ILE A 104 -4.19 -18.04 -10.30
CA ILE A 104 -5.29 -17.90 -9.36
C ILE A 104 -6.47 -17.19 -10.00
N SER A 105 -7.68 -17.56 -9.58
CA SER A 105 -8.91 -16.86 -9.90
C SER A 105 -9.05 -15.56 -9.11
N LYS A 106 -9.98 -14.68 -9.53
CA LYS A 106 -10.35 -13.48 -8.75
C LYS A 106 -10.82 -13.80 -7.33
N ARG A 107 -11.51 -14.94 -7.16
CA ARG A 107 -11.98 -15.41 -5.85
C ARG A 107 -10.80 -15.77 -4.95
N GLU A 108 -9.85 -16.55 -5.47
CA GLU A 108 -8.63 -16.90 -4.75
C GLU A 108 -7.75 -15.68 -4.46
N PHE A 109 -7.76 -14.66 -5.33
CA PHE A 109 -7.09 -13.39 -5.07
C PHE A 109 -7.72 -12.65 -3.87
N ALA A 110 -9.05 -12.60 -3.77
CA ALA A 110 -9.72 -12.05 -2.59
C ALA A 110 -9.43 -12.84 -1.31
N GLU A 111 -9.34 -14.18 -1.39
CA GLU A 111 -8.91 -15.00 -0.25
C GLU A 111 -7.43 -14.80 0.10
N LEU A 112 -6.59 -14.51 -0.91
CA LEU A 112 -5.18 -14.22 -0.72
C LEU A 112 -4.98 -12.90 0.02
N THR A 113 -5.72 -11.83 -0.32
CA THR A 113 -5.58 -10.54 0.37
C THR A 113 -5.92 -10.66 1.87
N VAL A 114 -6.96 -11.42 2.21
CA VAL A 114 -7.32 -11.69 3.62
C VAL A 114 -6.24 -12.49 4.35
N ARG A 115 -5.69 -13.52 3.70
CA ARG A 115 -4.61 -14.35 4.31
C ARG A 115 -3.28 -13.60 4.41
N ALA A 116 -3.00 -12.70 3.46
CA ALA A 116 -1.79 -11.90 3.44
C ALA A 116 -1.68 -11.02 4.69
N THR A 117 -2.80 -10.53 5.22
CA THR A 117 -2.87 -9.71 6.43
C THR A 117 -2.07 -10.29 7.60
N TYR A 118 -2.17 -11.59 7.86
CA TYR A 118 -1.41 -12.23 8.95
C TYR A 118 0.10 -12.14 8.73
N SER A 119 0.56 -12.39 7.51
CA SER A 119 2.00 -12.30 7.17
C SER A 119 2.50 -10.86 7.21
N ILE A 120 1.69 -9.90 6.77
CA ILE A 120 2.00 -8.48 6.81
C ILE A 120 2.10 -7.99 8.26
N ASP A 121 1.14 -8.36 9.12
CA ASP A 121 1.13 -7.99 10.54
C ASP A 121 2.32 -8.61 11.30
N GLU A 122 2.72 -9.84 10.98
CA GLU A 122 3.90 -10.47 11.57
C GLU A 122 5.17 -9.69 11.19
N ILE A 123 5.32 -9.32 9.92
CA ILE A 123 6.45 -8.54 9.42
C ILE A 123 6.48 -7.15 10.08
N LEU A 124 5.33 -6.48 10.16
CA LEU A 124 5.20 -5.17 10.80
C LEU A 124 5.57 -5.25 12.28
N SER A 125 5.09 -6.26 13.00
CA SER A 125 5.40 -6.44 14.42
C SER A 125 6.90 -6.64 14.68
N LYS A 126 7.58 -7.43 13.84
CA LYS A 126 9.05 -7.60 13.90
C LYS A 126 9.80 -6.31 13.55
N THR A 127 9.26 -5.52 12.62
CA THR A 127 9.84 -4.23 12.24
C THR A 127 9.73 -3.24 13.40
N ILE A 128 8.56 -3.13 14.02
CA ILE A 128 8.32 -2.26 15.19
C ILE A 128 9.23 -2.62 16.37
N SER A 129 9.51 -3.89 16.61
CA SER A 129 10.39 -4.28 17.73
C SER A 129 11.88 -4.03 17.46
N LYS A 130 12.27 -3.79 16.21
CA LYS A 130 13.68 -3.64 15.79
C LYS A 130 14.11 -2.18 15.65
N TYR A 131 13.19 -1.27 15.38
CA TYR A 131 13.50 0.13 15.07
C TYR A 131 12.76 1.09 15.98
N ASP A 132 13.44 2.17 16.38
CA ASP A 132 12.86 3.22 17.21
C ASP A 132 11.78 4.03 16.48
N ILE A 133 11.91 4.16 15.15
CA ILE A 133 10.98 4.89 14.29
C ILE A 133 10.58 3.99 13.14
N VAL A 134 9.28 3.73 13.00
CA VAL A 134 8.69 3.01 11.87
C VAL A 134 7.65 3.91 11.20
N ILE A 135 7.79 4.10 9.90
CA ILE A 135 6.82 4.83 9.07
C ILE A 135 6.03 3.80 8.27
N ILE A 136 4.70 3.85 8.40
CA ILE A 136 3.79 3.00 7.64
C ILE A 136 3.07 3.88 6.62
N GLU A 137 3.29 3.61 5.33
CA GLU A 137 2.52 4.24 4.26
C GLU A 137 1.24 3.44 3.98
N SER A 138 0.10 4.12 3.88
CA SER A 138 -1.17 3.49 3.52
C SER A 138 -1.25 3.20 2.02
N PHE A 139 -1.93 2.12 1.64
CA PHE A 139 -2.32 1.92 0.25
C PHE A 139 -3.56 2.78 -0.08
N ASN A 140 -3.42 3.74 -0.99
CA ASN A 140 -4.46 4.73 -1.33
C ASN A 140 -4.95 5.49 -0.08
N ASN A 141 -6.26 5.51 0.16
CA ASN A 141 -6.92 6.19 1.26
C ASN A 141 -7.32 5.23 2.40
N ALA A 142 -6.73 4.03 2.48
CA ALA A 142 -7.00 3.11 3.57
C ALA A 142 -6.61 3.74 4.92
N ALA A 143 -7.57 3.83 5.84
CA ALA A 143 -7.32 4.42 7.16
C ALA A 143 -6.44 3.52 8.04
N CYS A 144 -6.46 2.21 7.79
CA CYS A 144 -5.74 1.18 8.53
C CYS A 144 -5.28 0.11 7.52
N PRO A 145 -4.09 0.25 6.90
CA PRO A 145 -3.66 -0.65 5.82
C PRO A 145 -3.50 -2.11 6.25
N THR A 146 -3.28 -2.36 7.55
CA THR A 146 -3.27 -3.69 8.16
C THR A 146 -3.70 -3.59 9.62
N PRO A 147 -4.33 -4.61 10.23
CA PRO A 147 -4.81 -4.54 11.61
C PRO A 147 -3.74 -4.10 12.62
N ALA A 148 -2.49 -4.57 12.49
CA ALA A 148 -1.41 -4.14 13.38
C ALA A 148 -1.05 -2.65 13.23
N SER A 149 -1.28 -2.02 12.07
CA SER A 149 -0.98 -0.58 11.86
C SER A 149 -1.81 0.36 12.72
N ILE A 150 -2.94 -0.12 13.28
CA ILE A 150 -3.73 0.65 14.24
C ILE A 150 -2.94 1.01 15.51
N SER A 151 -1.80 0.34 15.74
CA SER A 151 -0.94 0.57 16.89
C SER A 151 -0.15 1.89 16.81
N ALA A 152 -0.15 2.59 15.68
CA ALA A 152 0.65 3.79 15.45
C ALA A 152 0.41 4.88 16.52
N ASP A 153 1.50 5.53 16.95
CA ASP A 153 1.47 6.59 17.97
C ASP A 153 0.94 7.92 17.43
N LYS A 154 1.22 8.19 16.15
CA LYS A 154 0.73 9.34 15.39
C LYS A 154 0.33 8.90 13.99
N VAL A 155 -0.67 9.59 13.43
CA VAL A 155 -1.10 9.39 12.04
C VAL A 155 -1.01 10.71 11.30
N VAL A 156 -0.44 10.69 10.11
CA VAL A 156 -0.35 11.87 9.23
C VAL A 156 -1.23 11.65 8.01
N ILE A 157 -2.30 12.43 7.89
CA ILE A 157 -3.13 12.45 6.68
C ILE A 157 -2.64 13.59 5.79
N VAL A 158 -2.27 13.25 4.56
CA VAL A 158 -1.74 14.20 3.59
C VAL A 158 -2.80 14.52 2.54
N ALA A 159 -2.95 15.81 2.25
CA ALA A 159 -3.80 16.34 1.19
C ALA A 159 -3.00 17.37 0.36
N PRO A 160 -3.45 17.77 -0.83
CA PRO A 160 -2.79 18.83 -1.59
C PRO A 160 -2.57 20.09 -0.73
N GLY A 161 -1.32 20.44 -0.50
CA GLY A 161 -0.91 21.62 0.27
C GLY A 161 -0.91 21.45 1.80
N LEU A 162 -1.29 20.29 2.35
CA LEU A 162 -1.51 20.12 3.79
C LEU A 162 -1.06 18.75 4.31
N ALA A 163 -0.49 18.73 5.52
CA ALA A 163 -0.37 17.54 6.35
C ALA A 163 -1.06 17.76 7.69
N MET A 164 -1.94 16.82 8.05
CA MET A 164 -2.73 16.84 9.26
C MET A 164 -2.26 15.72 10.18
N VAL A 165 -1.77 16.08 11.37
CA VAL A 165 -1.27 15.14 12.37
C VAL A 165 -2.37 14.84 13.39
N PHE A 166 -2.61 13.55 13.63
CA PHE A 166 -3.59 13.02 14.57
C PHE A 166 -2.89 12.23 15.67
N ASP A 167 -3.49 12.25 16.84
CA ASP A 167 -3.14 11.35 17.93
C ASP A 167 -3.50 9.90 17.58
N GLY A 168 -2.57 8.98 17.75
CA GLY A 168 -2.76 7.56 17.46
C GLY A 168 -3.87 6.92 18.29
N ALA A 169 -4.02 7.28 19.57
CA ALA A 169 -5.07 6.72 20.42
C ALA A 169 -6.47 7.22 20.02
N LYS A 170 -6.61 8.52 19.71
CA LYS A 170 -7.88 9.07 19.18
C LYS A 170 -8.23 8.47 17.81
N TYR A 171 -7.24 8.34 16.94
CA TYR A 171 -7.42 7.75 15.61
C TYR A 171 -7.85 6.27 15.70
N ARG A 172 -7.19 5.48 16.56
CA ARG A 172 -7.57 4.10 16.87
C ARG A 172 -8.99 4.00 17.40
N ALA A 173 -9.39 4.87 18.32
CA ALA A 173 -10.74 4.88 18.86
C ALA A 173 -11.80 5.16 17.77
N ALA A 174 -11.52 6.08 16.84
CA ALA A 174 -12.39 6.36 15.70
C ALA A 174 -12.53 5.15 14.77
N ILE A 175 -11.42 4.49 14.43
CA ILE A 175 -11.44 3.24 13.65
C ILE A 175 -12.28 2.18 14.36
N GLN A 176 -12.08 1.96 15.65
CA GLN A 176 -12.82 0.94 16.41
C GLN A 176 -14.33 1.23 16.47
N GLN A 177 -14.75 2.49 16.44
CA GLN A 177 -16.17 2.85 16.35
C GLN A 177 -16.73 2.50 14.97
N LEU A 178 -16.03 2.87 13.90
CA LEU A 178 -16.44 2.53 12.53
C LEU A 178 -16.42 1.02 12.28
N ALA A 179 -15.44 0.31 12.86
CA ALA A 179 -15.27 -1.14 12.71
C ALA A 179 -16.49 -1.95 13.17
N LYS A 180 -17.27 -1.41 14.13
CA LYS A 180 -18.53 -2.02 14.60
C LYS A 180 -19.62 -2.06 13.53
N ILE A 181 -19.53 -1.16 12.56
CA ILE A 181 -20.53 -0.99 11.48
C ILE A 181 -19.95 -1.49 10.16
N LYS A 182 -18.64 -1.29 9.93
CA LYS A 182 -17.91 -1.59 8.71
C LYS A 182 -16.68 -2.44 9.05
N PHE A 183 -16.68 -3.71 8.65
CA PHE A 183 -15.66 -4.67 9.08
C PHE A 183 -14.20 -4.20 8.86
N LEU A 184 -13.82 -3.80 7.63
CA LEU A 184 -12.41 -3.47 7.30
C LEU A 184 -12.21 -2.38 6.22
N GLU A 185 -13.27 -1.91 5.55
CA GLU A 185 -13.15 -0.89 4.48
C GLU A 185 -13.34 0.53 5.03
N ILE A 186 -12.48 0.92 5.97
CA ILE A 186 -12.51 2.26 6.53
C ILE A 186 -11.51 3.14 5.78
N VAL A 187 -12.00 4.26 5.25
CA VAL A 187 -11.15 5.22 4.53
C VAL A 187 -10.88 6.48 5.36
N THR A 188 -9.77 7.16 5.08
CA THR A 188 -9.31 8.32 5.85
C THR A 188 -10.35 9.46 5.88
N SER A 189 -11.13 9.65 4.82
CA SER A 189 -12.19 10.66 4.79
C SER A 189 -13.31 10.43 5.81
N GLU A 190 -13.57 9.18 6.20
CA GLU A 190 -14.54 8.85 7.25
C GLU A 190 -14.01 9.22 8.63
N ILE A 191 -12.70 9.03 8.85
CA ILE A 191 -12.07 9.41 10.12
C ILE A 191 -12.09 10.92 10.32
N LEU A 192 -11.86 11.69 9.24
CA LEU A 192 -11.93 13.15 9.25
C LEU A 192 -13.31 13.71 9.68
N ASN A 193 -14.38 12.92 9.55
CA ASN A 193 -15.71 13.31 10.01
C ASN A 193 -15.94 13.08 11.51
N ILE A 194 -15.03 12.35 12.18
CA ILE A 194 -15.18 11.94 13.59
C ILE A 194 -14.22 12.72 14.48
N ILE A 195 -12.98 12.92 14.03
CA ILE A 195 -11.93 13.54 14.82
C ILE A 195 -11.26 14.69 14.07
N SER A 196 -10.83 15.70 14.82
CA SER A 196 -10.03 16.81 14.30
C SER A 196 -8.53 16.56 14.50
N PRO A 197 -7.67 17.07 13.60
CA PRO A 197 -6.23 16.96 13.76
C PRO A 197 -5.74 17.73 14.98
N GLU A 198 -4.67 17.24 15.61
CA GLU A 198 -3.95 17.96 16.67
C GLU A 198 -3.14 19.12 16.11
N LYS A 199 -2.60 18.93 14.89
CA LYS A 199 -1.79 19.92 14.21
C LYS A 199 -1.97 19.84 12.71
N ILE A 200 -1.95 21.01 12.06
CA ILE A 200 -1.97 21.13 10.61
C ILE A 200 -0.71 21.88 10.18
N PHE A 201 -0.04 21.34 9.17
CA PHE A 201 1.13 21.92 8.52
C PHE A 201 0.81 22.20 7.06
N GLU A 202 1.22 23.37 6.58
CA GLU A 202 1.23 23.67 5.15
C GLU A 202 2.42 22.98 4.49
N ILE A 203 2.17 22.27 3.39
CA ILE A 203 3.20 21.65 2.55
C ILE A 203 3.29 22.42 1.24
N LYS A 204 4.51 22.82 0.87
CA LYS A 204 4.73 23.57 -0.37
C LYS A 204 4.93 22.63 -1.56
N PRO A 205 4.44 22.98 -2.77
CA PRO A 205 4.74 22.24 -3.99
C PRO A 205 6.25 22.04 -4.19
N ARG A 206 6.62 20.90 -4.78
CA ARG A 206 8.00 20.55 -5.08
C ARG A 206 8.26 20.58 -6.58
N SER A 207 9.42 21.11 -6.93
CA SER A 207 10.04 20.93 -8.24
C SER A 207 10.68 19.55 -8.35
N LYS A 208 11.03 19.13 -9.57
CA LYS A 208 11.76 17.88 -9.78
C LYS A 208 13.08 17.82 -9.00
N ASP A 209 13.78 18.95 -8.87
CA ASP A 209 15.10 19.04 -8.23
C ASP A 209 15.09 18.94 -6.69
N ASN A 210 13.90 19.05 -6.09
CA ASN A 210 13.71 18.99 -4.64
C ASN A 210 12.64 18.00 -4.19
N LEU A 211 12.15 17.13 -5.09
CA LEU A 211 11.08 16.16 -4.81
C LEU A 211 11.40 15.28 -3.59
N TYR A 212 12.64 14.78 -3.50
CA TYR A 212 13.08 13.90 -2.42
C TYR A 212 13.92 14.61 -1.34
N LYS A 213 13.94 15.95 -1.33
CA LYS A 213 14.70 16.72 -0.33
C LYS A 213 13.75 17.13 0.81
N PRO A 214 14.05 16.76 2.07
CA PRO A 214 13.26 17.23 3.21
C PRO A 214 13.52 18.72 3.43
N LEU A 215 12.60 19.55 2.94
CA LEU A 215 12.62 21.01 3.15
C LEU A 215 12.04 21.36 4.53
N ASP A 216 11.98 22.66 4.84
CA ASP A 216 11.60 23.17 6.16
C ASP A 216 10.23 22.68 6.66
N ASP A 217 9.22 22.66 5.79
CA ASP A 217 7.89 22.10 6.09
C ASP A 217 7.95 20.62 6.51
N ILE A 218 8.71 19.77 5.81
CA ILE A 218 8.89 18.35 6.19
C ILE A 218 9.68 18.23 7.50
N LYS A 219 10.72 19.04 7.69
CA LYS A 219 11.50 19.05 8.94
C LYS A 219 10.64 19.45 10.14
N ARG A 220 9.74 20.42 9.97
CA ARG A 220 8.80 20.85 11.01
C ARG A 220 7.81 19.75 11.38
N ILE A 221 7.30 19.01 10.38
CA ILE A 221 6.44 17.84 10.63
C ILE A 221 7.23 16.78 11.40
N LEU A 222 8.44 16.42 10.94
CA LEU A 222 9.27 15.40 11.59
C LEU A 222 9.62 15.77 13.04
N ASN A 223 10.00 17.03 13.29
CA ASN A 223 10.30 17.52 14.63
C ASN A 223 9.07 17.44 15.55
N TYR A 224 7.86 17.65 15.03
CA TYR A 224 6.63 17.49 15.81
C TYR A 224 6.33 16.00 16.11
N LEU A 225 6.66 15.10 15.18
CA LEU A 225 6.42 13.67 15.36
C LEU A 225 7.41 13.00 16.33
N VAL A 226 8.68 13.44 16.33
CA VAL A 226 9.78 12.79 17.06
C VAL A 226 10.21 13.59 18.31
N GLY A 227 9.97 14.90 18.33
CA GLY A 227 10.44 15.82 19.38
C GLY A 227 9.39 16.15 20.45
N GLY A 228 8.35 15.33 20.60
CA GLY A 228 7.32 15.45 21.64
C GLY A 228 7.62 14.58 22.85
#